data_AF-A0A9D6JFQ3-F1
#
_entry.id   AF-A0A9D6JFQ3-F1
#
_cell.length_a   1.000
_cell.length_b   1.000
_cell.length_c   1.000
_cell.angle_alpha   90.00
_cell.angle_beta   90.00
_cell.angle_gamma   90.00
#
_symmetry.space_group_name_H-M   'P 1'
#
loop_
_entity.id
_entity.type
_entity.pdbx_description
1 polymer ?
#
loop_
_entity_poly.entity_id
_entity_poly.type
_entity_poly.pdbx_seq_one_letter_code
_entity_poly.pdbx_strand_id
1 'polypeptide(L)'
;MGKTRYVLDGIVPILQTPFGEDGRVDPLSLHRLVDHVIQAGAVGVIYPAVASEVHKLTPAERQDTVEVVLDHVRGRVPVIVGVSTGSAEESLTLARHARPGGPPESWPRRRKRWGPTAASSGRISEPWPAAWTCRS
;
A
#
# COMPACT_ATOMS: atom_id res chain seq x y z
N MET A 1 -12.59 20.65 -11.79
CA MET A 1 -12.27 19.21 -11.66
C MET A 1 -12.27 18.85 -10.17
N GLY A 2 -13.25 18.07 -9.70
CA GLY A 2 -13.35 17.69 -8.29
C GLY A 2 -12.34 16.60 -7.94
N LYS A 3 -11.55 16.79 -6.88
CA LYS A 3 -10.65 15.74 -6.35
C LYS A 3 -11.40 14.89 -5.34
N THR A 4 -11.33 13.56 -5.45
CA THR A 4 -11.83 12.67 -4.40
C THR A 4 -10.92 12.77 -3.18
N ARG A 5 -11.50 12.99 -1.99
CA ARG A 5 -10.78 12.96 -0.72
C ARG A 5 -10.97 11.59 -0.06
N TYR A 6 -9.88 10.92 0.25
CA TYR A 6 -9.87 9.73 1.11
C TYR A 6 -9.63 10.17 2.56
N VAL A 7 -10.41 9.65 3.49
CA VAL A 7 -10.17 9.82 4.93
C VAL A 7 -9.38 8.59 5.38
N LEU A 8 -8.09 8.77 5.65
CA LEU A 8 -7.20 7.71 6.16
C LEU A 8 -7.15 7.86 7.69
N ASP A 9 -7.94 7.04 8.40
CA ASP A 9 -8.01 7.01 9.86
C ASP A 9 -7.59 5.61 10.34
N GLY A 10 -6.27 5.41 10.49
CA GLY A 10 -5.69 4.11 10.79
C GLY A 10 -4.28 3.92 10.21
N ILE A 11 -3.83 2.66 10.13
CA ILE A 11 -2.50 2.31 9.64
C ILE A 11 -2.50 2.16 8.12
N VAL A 12 -1.47 2.73 7.47
CA VAL A 12 -1.23 2.65 6.03
C VAL A 12 0.21 2.15 5.82
N PRO A 13 0.45 0.83 5.80
CA PRO A 13 1.80 0.29 5.72
C PRO A 13 2.38 0.44 4.32
N ILE A 14 3.71 0.52 4.25
CA ILE A 14 4.47 0.32 3.02
C ILE A 14 4.65 -1.19 2.83
N LEU A 15 4.16 -1.73 1.72
CA LEU A 15 4.34 -3.15 1.40
C LEU A 15 5.80 -3.42 1.06
N GLN A 16 6.37 -4.51 1.59
CA GLN A 16 7.68 -5.02 1.16
C GLN A 16 7.56 -5.64 -0.24
N THR A 17 8.67 -5.74 -1.00
CA THR A 17 8.67 -6.53 -2.24
C THR A 17 9.28 -7.90 -1.98
N PRO A 18 8.51 -9.00 -2.01
CA PRO A 18 9.07 -10.34 -1.89
C PRO A 18 9.86 -10.72 -3.13
N PHE A 19 10.99 -11.39 -2.92
CA PHE A 19 11.82 -11.94 -3.98
C PHE A 19 11.97 -13.46 -3.78
N GLY A 20 12.01 -14.21 -4.87
CA GLY A 20 12.35 -15.62 -4.88
C GLY A 20 13.84 -15.85 -4.68
N GLU A 21 14.24 -17.12 -4.57
CA GLU A 21 15.66 -17.51 -4.42
C GLU A 21 16.52 -17.10 -5.63
N ASP A 22 15.90 -16.95 -6.80
CA ASP A 22 16.54 -16.48 -8.03
C ASP A 22 16.67 -14.94 -8.09
N GLY A 23 16.23 -14.24 -7.04
CA GLY A 23 16.26 -12.78 -6.93
C GLY A 23 15.19 -12.08 -7.76
N ARG A 24 14.27 -12.82 -8.41
CA ARG A 24 13.14 -12.23 -9.14
C ARG A 24 12.02 -11.91 -8.17
N VAL A 25 11.18 -10.92 -8.51
CA VAL A 25 9.98 -10.64 -7.73
C VAL A 25 9.08 -11.88 -7.65
N ASP A 26 8.50 -12.13 -6.48
CA ASP A 26 7.48 -13.16 -6.25
C ASP A 26 6.09 -12.51 -6.08
N PRO A 27 5.27 -12.46 -7.15
CA PRO A 27 3.93 -11.87 -7.11
C PRO A 27 2.97 -12.61 -6.16
N LEU A 28 3.12 -13.93 -6.01
CA LEU A 28 2.22 -14.73 -5.17
C LEU A 28 2.46 -14.44 -3.69
N SER A 29 3.70 -14.23 -3.30
CA SER A 29 4.03 -13.76 -1.95
C SER A 29 3.60 -12.30 -1.74
N LEU A 30 3.70 -11.45 -2.77
CA LEU A 30 3.19 -10.07 -2.71
C LEU A 30 1.66 -10.04 -2.51
N HIS A 31 0.90 -10.90 -3.20
CA HIS A 31 -0.54 -11.07 -2.97
C HIS A 31 -0.87 -11.46 -1.53
N ARG A 32 -0.14 -12.44 -0.99
CA ARG A 32 -0.31 -12.89 0.40
C ARG A 32 -0.02 -11.77 1.39
N LEU A 33 1.00 -10.97 1.15
CA LEU A 33 1.32 -9.80 1.97
C LEU A 33 0.20 -8.75 1.93
N VAL A 34 -0.32 -8.44 0.75
CA VAL A 34 -1.46 -7.52 0.58
C VAL A 34 -2.67 -8.02 1.38
N ASP A 35 -3.03 -9.29 1.25
CA ASP A 35 -4.16 -9.86 1.99
C ASP A 35 -3.93 -9.81 3.49
N HIS A 36 -2.73 -10.15 3.94
CA HIS A 36 -2.36 -10.12 5.35
C HIS A 36 -2.56 -8.73 5.96
N VAL A 37 -2.04 -7.67 5.34
CA VAL A 37 -2.15 -6.32 5.93
C VAL A 37 -3.57 -5.77 5.88
N ILE A 38 -4.34 -6.09 4.83
CA ILE A 38 -5.75 -5.68 4.74
C ILE A 38 -6.58 -6.41 5.80
N GLN A 39 -6.37 -7.71 5.98
CA GLN A 39 -7.04 -8.51 7.02
C GLN A 39 -6.67 -8.04 8.43
N ALA A 40 -5.44 -7.56 8.63
CA ALA A 40 -4.99 -6.96 9.89
C ALA A 40 -5.60 -5.58 10.17
N GLY A 41 -6.39 -5.02 9.26
CA GLY A 41 -7.11 -3.76 9.45
C GLY A 41 -6.42 -2.51 8.88
N ALA A 42 -5.47 -2.67 7.95
CA ALA A 42 -4.91 -1.52 7.23
C ALA A 42 -6.01 -0.76 6.49
N VAL A 43 -6.00 0.57 6.60
CA VAL A 43 -7.00 1.46 5.97
C VAL A 43 -6.59 1.96 4.60
N GLY A 44 -5.42 1.54 4.14
CA GLY A 44 -4.79 1.86 2.87
C GLY A 44 -3.44 1.14 2.79
N VAL A 45 -2.79 1.17 1.63
CA VAL A 45 -1.43 0.66 1.46
C VAL A 45 -0.61 1.62 0.62
N ILE A 46 0.71 1.63 0.83
CA ILE A 46 1.67 2.36 0.00
C ILE A 46 2.54 1.33 -0.73
N TYR A 47 2.68 1.47 -2.05
CA TYR A 47 3.61 0.63 -2.83
C TYR A 47 3.96 1.24 -4.19
N PRO A 48 5.20 1.13 -4.67
CA PRO A 48 6.41 0.86 -3.90
C PRO A 48 6.92 2.16 -3.23
N ALA A 49 7.63 2.04 -2.11
CA ALA A 49 8.41 3.13 -1.50
C ALA A 49 9.79 2.61 -1.06
N VAL A 50 10.58 3.42 -0.33
CA VAL A 50 11.95 3.03 0.09
C VAL A 50 11.98 1.67 0.79
N ALA A 51 11.04 1.44 1.72
CA ALA A 51 10.91 0.18 2.44
C ALA A 51 10.34 -0.97 1.59
N SER A 52 9.97 -0.74 0.33
CA SER A 52 9.58 -1.79 -0.62
C SER A 52 10.78 -2.30 -1.43
N GLU A 53 12.02 -1.99 -1.00
CA GLU A 53 13.23 -2.27 -1.77
C GLU A 53 13.18 -1.64 -3.17
N VAL A 54 12.51 -0.49 -3.33
CA VAL A 54 12.24 0.13 -4.65
C VAL A 54 13.48 0.37 -5.50
N HIS A 55 14.64 0.51 -4.86
CA HIS A 55 15.95 0.69 -5.51
C HIS A 55 16.53 -0.62 -6.08
N LYS A 56 15.94 -1.78 -5.76
CA LYS A 56 16.26 -3.10 -6.31
C LYS A 56 15.43 -3.44 -7.54
N LEU A 57 14.36 -2.68 -7.81
CA LEU A 57 13.48 -2.89 -8.94
C LEU A 57 13.93 -2.06 -10.13
N THR A 58 13.98 -2.70 -11.30
CA THR A 58 14.06 -1.99 -12.59
C THR A 58 12.79 -1.16 -12.82
N PRO A 59 12.82 -0.15 -13.72
CA PRO A 59 11.63 0.63 -14.04
C PRO A 59 10.44 -0.20 -14.54
N ALA A 60 10.71 -1.28 -15.29
CA ALA A 60 9.68 -2.21 -15.76
C ALA A 60 9.08 -3.01 -14.60
N GLU A 61 9.92 -3.59 -13.73
CA GLU A 61 9.45 -4.31 -12.55
C GLU A 61 8.63 -3.40 -11.63
N ARG A 62 8.97 -2.12 -11.49
CA ARG A 62 8.16 -1.18 -10.72
C ARG A 62 6.74 -1.01 -11.27
N GLN A 63 6.59 -0.99 -12.59
CA GLN A 63 5.28 -0.89 -13.23
C GLN A 63 4.51 -2.19 -13.04
N ASP A 64 5.13 -3.32 -13.38
CA ASP A 64 4.52 -4.64 -13.28
C ASP A 64 4.06 -4.95 -11.85
N THR A 65 4.86 -4.63 -10.84
CA THR A 65 4.49 -4.90 -9.45
C THR A 65 3.43 -3.94 -8.91
N VAL A 66 3.38 -2.70 -9.40
CA VAL A 66 2.28 -1.78 -9.11
C VAL A 66 0.97 -2.37 -9.63
N GLU A 67 0.94 -2.87 -10.86
CA GLU A 67 -0.26 -3.51 -11.42
C GLU A 67 -0.66 -4.75 -10.61
N VAL A 68 0.29 -5.61 -10.24
CA VAL A 68 0.06 -6.76 -9.35
C VAL A 68 -0.63 -6.31 -8.04
N VAL A 69 -0.15 -5.25 -7.39
CA VAL A 69 -0.75 -4.74 -6.15
C VAL A 69 -2.13 -4.14 -6.41
N LEU A 70 -2.31 -3.34 -7.45
CA LEU A 70 -3.61 -2.71 -7.78
C LEU A 70 -4.67 -3.77 -8.11
N ASP A 71 -4.33 -4.72 -8.98
CA ASP A 71 -5.17 -5.83 -9.41
C ASP A 71 -5.52 -6.77 -8.27
N HIS A 72 -4.61 -6.98 -7.31
CA HIS A 72 -4.92 -7.80 -6.16
C HIS A 72 -5.73 -7.02 -5.12
N VAL A 73 -5.43 -5.75 -4.86
CA VAL A 73 -6.20 -4.91 -3.91
C VAL A 73 -7.65 -4.76 -4.36
N ARG A 74 -7.94 -4.65 -5.67
CA ARG A 74 -9.32 -4.60 -6.22
C ARG A 74 -10.21 -3.54 -5.57
N GLY A 75 -9.62 -2.40 -5.19
CA GLY A 75 -10.31 -1.30 -4.52
C GLY A 75 -10.72 -1.55 -3.06
N ARG A 76 -10.33 -2.67 -2.44
CA ARG A 76 -10.64 -2.98 -1.03
C ARG A 76 -10.23 -1.86 -0.07
N VAL A 77 -9.09 -1.24 -0.34
CA VAL A 77 -8.53 -0.06 0.37
C VAL A 77 -7.86 0.87 -0.65
N PRO A 78 -7.71 2.18 -0.36
CA PRO A 78 -6.93 3.07 -1.21
C PRO A 78 -5.45 2.62 -1.30
N VAL A 79 -4.89 2.68 -2.51
CA VAL A 79 -3.47 2.46 -2.77
C VAL A 79 -2.81 3.78 -3.10
N ILE A 80 -1.74 4.12 -2.38
CA ILE A 80 -0.89 5.27 -2.66
C ILE A 80 0.34 4.75 -3.41
N VAL A 81 0.41 5.07 -4.70
CA VAL A 81 1.52 4.62 -5.54
C VAL A 81 2.71 5.57 -5.43
N GLY A 82 3.87 5.04 -5.04
CA GLY A 82 5.10 5.80 -5.03
C GLY A 82 5.69 5.91 -6.43
N VAL A 83 5.98 7.14 -6.85
CA VAL A 83 6.47 7.46 -8.20
C VAL A 83 7.77 8.26 -8.18
N SER A 84 8.35 8.46 -7.00
CA SER A 84 9.58 9.23 -6.84
C SER A 84 10.79 8.43 -7.32
N THR A 85 11.60 9.04 -8.18
CA THR A 85 12.85 8.46 -8.67
C THR A 85 13.96 9.54 -8.68
N GLY A 86 15.18 9.17 -9.08
CA GLY A 86 16.26 10.15 -9.31
C GLY A 86 16.05 11.02 -10.56
N SER A 87 15.06 10.71 -11.40
CA SER A 87 14.77 11.43 -12.65
C SER A 87 13.35 12.00 -12.63
N ALA A 88 13.20 13.28 -12.94
CA ALA A 88 11.88 13.90 -13.08
C ALA A 88 11.06 13.24 -14.20
N GLU A 89 11.71 12.86 -15.30
CA GLU A 89 11.08 12.22 -16.46
C GLU A 89 10.58 10.80 -16.13
N GLU A 90 11.40 10.01 -15.45
CA GLU A 90 11.00 8.67 -15.00
C GLU A 90 9.85 8.76 -13.98
N SER A 91 9.92 9.73 -13.06
CA SER A 91 8.85 9.97 -12.09
C SER A 91 7.53 10.35 -12.77
N LEU A 92 7.57 11.16 -13.83
CA LEU A 92 6.39 11.50 -14.62
C LEU A 92 5.84 10.29 -15.39
N THR A 93 6.71 9.42 -15.89
CA THR A 93 6.33 8.18 -16.59
C THR A 93 5.59 7.24 -15.63
N LEU A 94 6.16 6.98 -14.45
CA LEU A 94 5.52 6.17 -13.41
C LEU A 94 4.21 6.81 -12.93
N ALA A 95 4.16 8.14 -12.77
CA ALA A 95 2.94 8.85 -12.39
C ALA A 95 1.82 8.76 -13.44
N ARG A 96 2.17 8.69 -14.73
CA ARG A 96 1.19 8.50 -15.81
C ARG A 96 0.67 7.06 -15.84
N HIS A 97 1.56 6.09 -15.66
CA HIS A 97 1.20 4.67 -15.58
C HIS A 97 0.30 4.40 -14.36
N ALA A 98 0.70 4.88 -13.18
CA ALA A 98 0.00 4.69 -11.92
C ALA A 98 -1.35 5.43 -11.81
N ARG A 99 -1.80 6.16 -12.84
CA ARG A 99 -3.14 6.77 -12.84
C ARG A 99 -4.17 5.71 -13.20
N PRO A 100 -4.99 5.24 -12.26
CA PRO A 100 -6.17 4.47 -12.63
C PRO A 100 -7.13 5.44 -13.33
N GLY A 101 -7.92 4.96 -14.29
CA GLY A 101 -9.25 5.55 -14.48
C GLY A 101 -9.90 5.55 -13.09
N GLY A 102 -10.35 6.71 -12.60
CA GLY A 102 -10.75 6.87 -11.19
C GLY A 102 -11.69 5.74 -10.70
N PRO A 103 -11.83 5.53 -9.38
CA PRO A 103 -12.67 4.45 -8.85
C PRO A 103 -14.05 4.48 -9.55
N PRO A 104 -14.60 3.30 -9.95
CA PRO A 104 -15.83 3.24 -10.72
C PRO A 104 -16.92 4.06 -10.04
N GLU A 105 -17.77 4.72 -10.83
CA GLU A 105 -18.77 5.67 -10.32
C GLU A 105 -19.75 5.06 -9.30
N SER A 106 -19.93 3.74 -9.36
CA SER A 106 -20.71 2.92 -8.42
C SER A 106 -20.06 2.74 -7.04
N TRP A 107 -18.80 3.13 -6.86
CA TRP A 107 -18.13 3.02 -5.58
C TRP A 107 -18.74 4.01 -4.57
N PRO A 108 -19.18 3.54 -3.39
CA PRO A 108 -19.83 4.41 -2.43
C PRO A 108 -18.86 5.50 -1.97
N ARG A 109 -19.13 6.75 -2.36
CA ARG A 109 -18.51 7.97 -1.80
C ARG A 109 -18.98 8.24 -0.38
N ARG A 110 -19.31 7.19 0.38
CA ARG A 110 -19.72 7.34 1.77
C ARG A 110 -18.49 7.63 2.61
N ARG A 111 -18.63 8.65 3.44
CA ARG A 111 -17.79 8.90 4.60
C ARG A 111 -17.99 7.74 5.58
N LYS A 112 -17.39 6.56 5.33
CA LYS A 112 -17.23 5.57 6.39
C LYS A 112 -16.21 6.19 7.34
N ARG A 113 -16.70 6.64 8.50
CA ARG A 113 -15.83 6.84 9.65
C ARG A 113 -15.34 5.44 10.01
N TRP A 114 -14.13 5.09 9.57
CA TRP A 114 -13.40 3.98 10.12
C TRP A 114 -12.90 4.42 11.50
N GLY A 115 -13.80 4.39 12.47
CA GLY A 115 -13.40 4.18 13.86
C GLY A 115 -13.29 2.68 14.09
N PRO A 116 -12.74 2.23 15.23
CA PRO A 116 -12.77 0.82 15.57
C PRO A 116 -14.20 0.32 15.42
N THR A 117 -14.45 -0.57 14.46
CA THR A 117 -15.54 -1.53 14.59
C THR A 117 -15.35 -2.15 15.96
N ALA A 118 -16.43 -2.35 16.70
CA ALA A 118 -16.39 -3.03 17.98
C ALA A 118 -15.88 -4.47 17.75
N ALA A 119 -14.56 -4.61 17.60
CA ALA A 119 -13.83 -5.74 18.10
C ALA A 119 -14.22 -5.78 19.57
N SER A 120 -14.82 -6.89 19.98
CA SER A 120 -14.87 -7.33 21.37
C SER A 120 -13.63 -6.80 22.08
N SER A 121 -13.86 -6.02 23.13
CA SER A 121 -12.90 -5.24 23.90
C SER A 121 -11.68 -6.03 24.37
N GLY A 122 -10.79 -6.38 23.46
CA GLY A 122 -9.38 -6.64 23.70
C GLY A 122 -8.68 -5.30 23.64
N ARG A 123 -8.92 -4.48 24.67
CA ARG A 123 -8.09 -3.29 24.89
C ARG A 123 -6.66 -3.82 24.96
N ILE A 124 -5.77 -3.38 24.07
CA ILE A 124 -4.34 -3.53 24.30
C ILE A 124 -4.05 -2.60 25.49
N SER A 125 -4.30 -3.10 26.70
CA SER A 125 -4.26 -2.36 27.96
C SER A 125 -2.86 -2.32 28.55
N GLU A 126 -1.89 -2.97 27.91
CA GLU A 126 -0.49 -2.86 28.29
C GLU A 126 0.24 -1.96 27.29
N PRO A 127 1.01 -0.96 27.77
CA PRO A 127 1.93 -0.24 26.91
C PRO A 127 2.87 -1.25 26.25
N TRP A 128 3.18 -1.02 24.97
CA TRP A 128 4.18 -1.81 24.26
C TRP A 128 5.45 -1.91 25.13
N PRO A 129 6.03 -3.11 25.31
CA PRO A 129 7.27 -3.24 26.08
C PRO A 129 8.32 -2.32 25.47
N ALA A 130 8.94 -1.48 26.30
CA ALA A 130 9.90 -0.44 25.94
C ALA A 130 11.20 -0.95 25.27
N ALA A 131 11.24 -2.22 24.86
CA ALA A 131 12.35 -2.90 24.21
C ALA A 131 12.44 -2.65 22.69
N TRP A 132 11.40 -2.08 22.06
CA TRP A 132 11.34 -1.82 20.62
C TRP A 132 11.49 -0.34 20.22
N THR A 133 11.94 0.52 21.14
CA THR A 133 12.41 1.85 20.73
C THR A 133 13.75 1.68 20.01
N CYS A 134 13.75 1.97 18.71
CA CYS A 134 14.95 2.10 17.90
C CYS A 134 15.87 3.14 18.56
N ARG A 135 16.82 2.68 19.38
CA ARG A 135 17.89 3.53 19.90
C ARG A 135 18.92 3.68 18.78
N SER A 136 19.03 4.90 18.26
CA SER A 136 20.16 5.39 17.48
C SER A 136 21.47 5.28 18.25
#